data_AF-A0A1A9QCJ2-F1
#
_entry.id   AF-A0A1A9QCJ2-F1
#
_cell.length_a   1.000
_cell.length_b   1.000
_cell.length_c   1.000
_cell.angle_alpha   90.00
_cell.angle_beta   90.00
_cell.angle_gamma   90.00
#
_symmetry.space_group_name_H-M   'P 1'
#
loop_
_entity.id
_entity.type
_entity.pdbx_description
1 polymer ?
#
loop_
_entity_poly.entity_id
_entity_poly.type
_entity_poly.pdbx_seq_one_letter_code
_entity_poly.pdbx_strand_id
1 'polypeptide(L)'
;MAPTIGDDLRIDGHRTIFDSEKPTFEKWVKLYLLFKKELINNNIVSANHTNDKEGAFVFKHWCANSLKSKSNSLSLKVKRYCTMTLGIYALEKEGVQLIEDMENNGKQRKVWFDTFTKNKDSIISSGLFGDLIGDDQDKSIGRISSWCKRNGREPYIPENYEIAKYLSSWCVTEKKD
;
A
#
# COMPACT_ATOMS: atom_id res chain seq x y z
N MET A 1 -9.42 5.22 -31.93
CA MET A 1 -9.45 3.97 -31.13
C MET A 1 -10.10 4.29 -29.79
N ALA A 2 -11.01 3.46 -29.28
CA ALA A 2 -11.51 3.60 -27.91
C ALA A 2 -10.37 3.33 -26.88
N PRO A 3 -10.29 4.10 -25.78
CA PRO A 3 -9.26 3.93 -24.75
C PRO A 3 -9.35 2.56 -24.08
N THR A 4 -8.21 2.09 -23.58
CA THR A 4 -8.14 0.92 -22.69
C THR A 4 -8.38 1.34 -21.24
N ILE A 5 -8.67 0.39 -20.35
CA ILE A 5 -8.79 0.67 -18.91
C ILE A 5 -7.50 1.31 -18.38
N GLY A 6 -6.33 0.90 -18.87
CA GLY A 6 -5.06 1.53 -18.51
C GLY A 6 -4.95 2.99 -18.94
N ASP A 7 -5.50 3.35 -20.10
CA ASP A 7 -5.55 4.75 -20.56
C ASP A 7 -6.43 5.60 -19.65
N ASP A 8 -7.62 5.08 -19.29
CA ASP A 8 -8.57 5.77 -18.42
C ASP A 8 -7.98 5.99 -17.01
N LEU A 9 -7.34 4.96 -16.44
CA LEU A 9 -6.67 5.08 -15.14
C LEU A 9 -5.58 6.15 -15.15
N ARG A 10 -4.79 6.23 -16.22
CA ARG A 10 -3.74 7.24 -16.35
C ARG A 10 -4.33 8.65 -16.46
N ILE A 11 -5.43 8.82 -17.18
CA ILE A 11 -6.16 10.10 -17.28
C ILE A 11 -6.70 10.53 -15.91
N ASP A 12 -7.24 9.58 -15.14
CA ASP A 12 -7.73 9.80 -13.77
C ASP A 12 -6.59 10.01 -12.74
N GLY A 13 -5.33 9.96 -13.16
CA GLY A 13 -4.18 10.15 -12.26
C GLY A 13 -3.84 8.93 -11.39
N HIS A 14 -4.40 7.76 -11.68
CA HIS A 14 -4.01 6.51 -11.02
C HIS A 14 -2.68 6.01 -11.59
N ARG A 15 -1.76 5.62 -10.69
CA ARG A 15 -0.59 4.81 -11.06
C ARG A 15 -0.89 3.34 -10.85
N THR A 16 -0.53 2.50 -11.80
CA THR A 16 -0.55 1.06 -11.61
C THR A 16 0.71 0.62 -10.89
N ILE A 17 0.69 -0.57 -10.28
CA ILE A 17 1.92 -1.15 -9.70
C ILE A 17 2.99 -1.44 -10.78
N PHE A 18 2.61 -1.57 -12.06
CA PHE A 18 3.57 -1.68 -13.16
C PHE A 18 4.36 -0.38 -13.37
N ASP A 19 3.80 0.76 -12.98
CA ASP A 19 4.43 2.07 -13.05
C ASP A 19 5.27 2.39 -11.81
N SER A 20 5.52 1.39 -10.94
CA SER A 20 6.34 1.62 -9.76
C SER A 20 7.80 1.86 -10.16
N GLU A 21 8.43 2.86 -9.54
CA GLU A 21 9.84 3.24 -9.79
C GLU A 21 10.79 2.07 -9.52
N LYS A 22 10.41 1.15 -8.63
CA LYS A 22 11.14 -0.08 -8.31
C LYS A 22 10.21 -1.29 -8.38
N PRO A 23 10.01 -1.87 -9.57
CA PRO A 23 9.08 -2.97 -9.72
C PRO A 23 9.70 -4.26 -9.19
N THR A 24 9.32 -4.65 -7.97
CA THR A 24 9.71 -5.92 -7.36
C THR A 24 8.54 -6.88 -7.29
N PHE A 25 8.80 -8.18 -7.33
CA PHE A 25 7.73 -9.17 -7.21
C PHE A 25 7.12 -9.18 -5.81
N GLU A 26 7.90 -8.80 -4.79
CA GLU A 26 7.46 -8.67 -3.41
C GLU A 26 6.30 -7.67 -3.26
N LYS A 27 6.27 -6.59 -4.05
CA LYS A 27 5.14 -5.64 -4.08
C LYS A 27 3.85 -6.30 -4.58
N TRP A 28 3.95 -7.20 -5.57
CA TRP A 28 2.82 -8.00 -6.02
C TRP A 28 2.35 -8.98 -4.97
N VAL A 29 3.28 -9.64 -4.27
CA VAL A 29 2.94 -10.53 -3.14
C VAL A 29 2.22 -9.75 -2.05
N LYS A 30 2.67 -8.53 -1.72
CA LYS A 30 2.00 -7.67 -0.73
C LYS A 30 0.58 -7.27 -1.15
N LEU A 31 0.39 -6.77 -2.37
CA LEU A 31 -0.96 -6.44 -2.86
C LEU A 31 -1.87 -7.66 -2.90
N TYR A 32 -1.33 -8.79 -3.33
CA TYR A 32 -2.06 -10.05 -3.32
C TYR A 32 -2.52 -10.42 -1.91
N LEU A 33 -1.63 -10.40 -0.92
CA LEU A 33 -1.97 -10.70 0.47
C LEU A 33 -3.00 -9.70 1.03
N LEU A 34 -2.87 -8.42 0.69
CA LEU A 34 -3.78 -7.36 1.10
C LEU A 34 -5.22 -7.63 0.62
N PHE A 35 -5.37 -8.07 -0.64
CA PHE A 35 -6.67 -8.29 -1.27
C PHE A 35 -7.05 -9.78 -1.41
N LYS A 36 -6.28 -10.71 -0.83
CA LYS A 36 -6.35 -12.16 -1.11
C LYS A 36 -7.78 -12.69 -1.07
N LYS A 37 -8.49 -12.41 0.02
CA LYS A 37 -9.88 -12.84 0.22
C LYS A 37 -10.82 -12.28 -0.86
N GLU A 38 -10.65 -11.01 -1.21
CA GLU A 38 -11.48 -10.36 -2.22
C GLU A 38 -11.17 -10.87 -3.63
N LEU A 39 -9.90 -11.09 -3.94
CA LEU A 39 -9.45 -11.64 -5.23
C LEU A 39 -10.02 -13.05 -5.45
N ILE A 40 -10.05 -13.87 -4.39
CA ILE A 40 -10.68 -15.20 -4.42
C ILE A 40 -12.20 -15.07 -4.60
N ASN A 41 -12.87 -14.25 -3.79
CA ASN A 41 -14.32 -14.05 -3.88
C ASN A 41 -14.78 -13.49 -5.24
N ASN A 42 -13.94 -12.70 -5.90
CA ASN A 42 -14.21 -12.14 -7.22
C ASN A 42 -13.80 -13.06 -8.39
N ASN A 43 -13.34 -14.29 -8.10
CA ASN A 43 -12.83 -15.26 -9.08
C ASN A 43 -11.67 -14.71 -9.94
N ILE A 44 -10.85 -13.81 -9.38
CA ILE A 44 -9.64 -13.30 -10.04
C ILE A 44 -8.49 -14.29 -9.85
N VAL A 45 -8.38 -14.84 -8.64
CA VAL A 45 -7.40 -15.88 -8.29
C VAL A 45 -8.16 -17.06 -7.69
N SER A 46 -7.80 -18.29 -8.07
CA SER A 46 -8.38 -19.50 -7.48
C SER A 46 -8.02 -19.63 -6.00
N ALA A 47 -8.89 -20.23 -5.19
CA ALA A 47 -8.57 -20.58 -3.80
C ALA A 47 -7.53 -21.72 -3.68
N ASN A 48 -7.30 -22.47 -4.76
CA ASN A 48 -6.53 -23.72 -4.76
C ASN A 48 -5.03 -23.54 -5.12
N HIS A 49 -4.49 -22.33 -5.05
CA HIS A 49 -3.06 -22.10 -5.33
C HIS A 49 -2.19 -22.70 -4.21
N THR A 50 -0.98 -23.14 -4.57
CA THR A 50 -0.08 -23.87 -3.66
C THR A 50 0.56 -22.96 -2.62
N ASN A 51 0.77 -21.68 -2.92
CA ASN A 51 1.31 -20.67 -2.01
C ASN A 51 1.03 -19.22 -2.46
N ASP A 52 1.35 -18.25 -1.60
CA ASP A 52 1.07 -16.82 -1.85
C ASP A 52 1.83 -16.23 -3.05
N LYS A 53 3.01 -16.76 -3.38
CA LYS A 53 3.77 -16.31 -4.56
C LYS A 53 3.07 -16.72 -5.84
N GLU A 54 2.53 -17.93 -5.90
CA GLU A 54 1.73 -18.38 -7.05
C GLU A 54 0.48 -17.53 -7.22
N GLY A 55 -0.25 -17.27 -6.13
CA GLY A 55 -1.42 -16.37 -6.14
C GLY A 55 -1.09 -14.97 -6.65
N ALA A 56 0.03 -14.40 -6.19
CA ALA A 56 0.53 -13.11 -6.65
C ALA A 56 0.94 -13.10 -8.12
N PHE A 57 1.51 -14.19 -8.62
CA PHE A 57 1.88 -14.34 -10.03
C PHE A 57 0.64 -14.36 -10.94
N VAL A 58 -0.39 -15.13 -10.58
CA VAL A 58 -1.67 -15.17 -11.30
C VAL A 58 -2.32 -13.78 -11.28
N PHE A 59 -2.34 -13.14 -10.11
CA PHE A 59 -2.88 -11.80 -9.94
C PHE A 59 -2.17 -10.75 -10.83
N LYS A 60 -0.84 -10.78 -10.88
CA LYS A 60 -0.04 -9.93 -11.77
C LYS A 60 -0.43 -10.10 -13.24
N HIS A 61 -0.57 -11.35 -13.70
CA HIS A 61 -0.96 -11.64 -15.08
C HIS A 61 -2.38 -11.17 -15.40
N TRP A 62 -3.31 -11.37 -14.47
CA TRP A 62 -4.67 -10.88 -14.60
C TRP A 62 -4.70 -9.35 -14.75
N CYS A 63 -3.94 -8.61 -13.94
CA CYS A 63 -3.83 -7.16 -14.07
C CYS A 63 -3.22 -6.74 -15.40
N ALA A 64 -2.12 -7.37 -15.84
CA ALA A 64 -1.47 -7.05 -17.12
C ALA A 64 -2.41 -7.20 -18.32
N ASN A 65 -3.27 -8.22 -18.30
CA ASN A 65 -4.25 -8.46 -19.35
C ASN A 65 -5.45 -7.52 -19.23
N SER A 66 -5.94 -7.31 -18.00
CA SER A 66 -7.14 -6.51 -17.77
C SER A 66 -6.92 -5.03 -18.07
N LEU A 67 -5.73 -4.49 -17.82
CA LEU A 67 -5.40 -3.10 -18.17
C LEU A 67 -5.50 -2.81 -19.68
N LYS A 68 -5.26 -3.82 -20.53
CA LYS A 68 -5.37 -3.71 -22.00
C LYS A 68 -6.81 -3.88 -22.50
N SER A 69 -7.73 -4.27 -21.61
CA SER A 69 -9.13 -4.47 -21.96
C SER A 69 -9.86 -3.14 -22.17
N LYS A 70 -11.00 -3.22 -22.86
CA LYS A 70 -11.95 -2.10 -23.05
C LYS A 70 -13.28 -2.38 -22.34
N SER A 71 -13.31 -3.36 -21.44
CA SER A 71 -14.52 -3.79 -20.76
C SER A 71 -14.85 -2.88 -19.58
N ASN A 72 -15.95 -2.13 -19.68
CA ASN A 72 -16.45 -1.30 -18.57
C ASN A 72 -16.73 -2.12 -17.30
N SER A 73 -17.16 -3.39 -17.43
CA SER A 73 -17.43 -4.24 -16.27
C SER A 73 -16.18 -4.65 -15.50
N LEU A 74 -15.00 -4.61 -16.13
CA LEU A 74 -13.72 -4.86 -15.47
C LEU A 74 -13.12 -3.60 -14.85
N SER A 75 -13.47 -2.41 -15.35
CA SER A 75 -12.85 -1.14 -14.97
C SER A 75 -12.80 -0.94 -13.46
N LEU A 76 -13.91 -1.14 -12.74
CA LEU A 76 -13.96 -0.99 -11.28
C LEU A 76 -13.04 -1.97 -10.54
N LYS A 77 -12.93 -3.22 -11.00
CA LYS A 77 -12.05 -4.22 -10.39
C LYS A 77 -10.58 -3.89 -10.64
N VAL A 78 -10.25 -3.49 -11.86
CA VAL A 78 -8.88 -3.08 -12.23
C VAL A 78 -8.46 -1.83 -11.47
N LYS A 79 -9.34 -0.83 -11.38
CA LYS A 79 -9.15 0.41 -10.62
C LYS A 79 -8.92 0.15 -9.14
N ARG A 80 -9.52 -0.90 -8.57
CA ARG A 80 -9.35 -1.26 -7.16
C ARG A 80 -8.07 -2.07 -6.90
N TYR A 81 -7.79 -3.06 -7.73
CA TYR A 81 -6.77 -4.07 -7.42
C TYR A 81 -5.45 -3.85 -8.16
N CYS A 82 -5.47 -3.32 -9.38
CA CYS A 82 -4.27 -3.18 -10.21
C CYS A 82 -3.57 -1.83 -10.05
N THR A 83 -4.16 -0.91 -9.28
CA THR A 83 -3.56 0.37 -8.94
C THR A 83 -2.63 0.23 -7.74
N MET A 84 -1.58 1.04 -7.72
CA MET A 84 -0.67 1.13 -6.59
C MET A 84 -1.42 1.64 -5.36
N THR A 85 -1.21 1.03 -4.20
CA THR A 85 -1.66 1.58 -2.92
C THR A 85 -0.58 2.47 -2.31
N LEU A 86 -0.95 3.32 -1.35
CA LEU A 86 0.01 4.19 -0.67
C LEU A 86 1.10 3.40 0.06
N GLY A 87 0.79 2.21 0.59
CA GLY A 87 1.77 1.32 1.22
C GLY A 87 2.79 0.76 0.22
N ILE A 88 2.36 0.45 -1.02
CA ILE A 88 3.29 0.02 -2.08
C ILE A 88 4.17 1.18 -2.56
N TYR A 89 3.58 2.38 -2.68
CA TYR A 89 4.32 3.61 -2.97
C TYR A 89 5.40 3.90 -1.93
N ALA A 90 5.10 3.72 -0.64
CA ALA A 90 6.08 3.91 0.44
C ALA A 90 7.31 2.97 0.32
N LEU A 91 7.19 1.88 -0.43
CA LEU A 91 8.27 0.93 -0.73
C LEU A 91 9.04 1.26 -2.04
N GLU A 92 8.85 2.45 -2.63
CA GLU A 92 9.67 2.91 -3.76
C GLU A 92 11.07 3.36 -3.31
N LYS A 93 11.22 3.76 -2.03
CA LYS A 93 12.54 4.03 -1.46
C LYS A 93 13.36 2.73 -1.35
N GLU A 94 14.66 2.82 -1.61
CA GLU A 94 15.55 1.66 -1.49
C GLU A 94 15.80 1.28 -0.03
N GLY A 95 15.91 -0.03 0.23
CA GLY A 95 16.28 -0.54 1.55
C GLY A 95 15.25 -0.24 2.64
N VAL A 96 13.97 -0.06 2.30
CA VAL A 96 12.91 0.14 3.30
C VAL A 96 11.89 -1.00 3.34
N GLN A 97 11.19 -1.10 4.46
CA GLN A 97 10.04 -1.97 4.67
C GLN A 97 8.97 -1.22 5.48
N LEU A 98 7.70 -1.62 5.33
CA LEU A 98 6.64 -1.09 6.20
C LEU A 98 6.84 -1.64 7.62
N ILE A 99 6.71 -0.79 8.63
CA ILE A 99 6.90 -1.19 10.03
C ILE A 99 5.84 -2.24 10.43
N GLU A 100 4.63 -2.14 9.88
CA GLU A 100 3.53 -3.07 10.13
C GLU A 100 3.80 -4.50 9.67
N ASP A 101 4.67 -4.68 8.68
CA ASP A 101 5.04 -5.99 8.13
C ASP A 101 6.15 -6.67 8.93
N MET A 102 6.76 -5.96 9.88
CA MET A 102 7.77 -6.55 10.76
C MET A 102 7.15 -7.57 11.71
N GLU A 103 7.93 -8.59 12.08
CA GLU A 103 7.52 -9.52 13.13
C GLU A 103 7.25 -8.80 14.45
N ASN A 104 6.10 -9.08 15.07
CA ASN A 104 5.70 -8.50 16.34
C ASN A 104 6.40 -9.20 17.53
N ASN A 105 7.73 -9.04 17.62
CA ASN A 105 8.59 -9.65 18.65
C ASN A 105 9.20 -8.58 19.60
N GLY A 106 8.47 -7.49 19.86
CA GLY A 106 8.94 -6.35 20.65
C GLY A 106 9.86 -5.39 19.89
N LYS A 107 10.61 -5.87 18.88
CA LYS A 107 11.41 -4.99 17.99
C LYS A 107 10.51 -4.05 17.20
N GLN A 108 9.35 -4.52 16.73
CA GLN A 108 8.38 -3.68 16.01
C GLN A 108 7.91 -2.49 16.87
N ARG A 109 7.61 -2.73 18.16
CA ARG A 109 7.22 -1.64 19.08
C ARG A 109 8.33 -0.62 19.26
N LYS A 110 9.59 -1.06 19.38
CA LYS A 110 10.74 -0.16 19.44
C LYS A 110 10.89 0.66 18.16
N VAL A 111 10.72 0.05 16.98
CA VAL A 111 10.79 0.78 15.71
C VAL A 111 9.67 1.81 15.59
N TRP A 112 8.45 1.49 16.03
CA TRP A 112 7.37 2.47 16.10
C TRP A 112 7.70 3.64 17.03
N PHE A 113 8.28 3.35 18.19
CA PHE A 113 8.73 4.36 19.13
C PHE A 113 9.79 5.29 18.53
N ASP A 114 10.82 4.71 17.91
CA ASP A 114 11.91 5.47 17.28
C ASP A 114 11.38 6.33 16.13
N THR A 115 10.47 5.77 15.31
CA THR A 115 9.86 6.46 14.17
C THR A 115 8.95 7.60 14.62
N PHE A 116 8.12 7.39 15.65
CA PHE A 116 7.31 8.43 16.24
C PHE A 116 8.17 9.57 16.79
N THR A 117 9.22 9.22 17.53
CA THR A 117 10.12 10.22 18.14
C THR A 117 10.83 11.05 17.08
N LYS A 118 11.35 10.41 16.03
CA LYS A 118 12.01 11.06 14.90
C LYS A 118 11.09 12.01 14.13
N ASN A 119 9.81 11.66 13.99
CA ASN A 119 8.85 12.41 13.17
C ASN A 119 7.84 13.22 13.98
N LYS A 120 8.04 13.37 15.29
CA LYS A 120 7.04 13.94 16.21
C LYS A 120 6.53 15.31 15.76
N ASP A 121 7.43 16.21 15.38
CA ASP A 121 7.05 17.56 14.97
C ASP A 121 6.27 17.57 13.64
N SER A 122 6.67 16.72 12.68
CA SER A 122 5.95 16.53 11.42
C SER A 122 4.55 15.95 11.66
N ILE A 123 4.43 14.98 12.57
CA ILE A 123 3.16 14.37 12.94
C ILE A 123 2.23 15.41 13.58
N ILE A 124 2.72 16.21 14.52
CA ILE A 124 1.93 17.25 15.19
C ILE A 124 1.49 18.33 14.20
N SER A 125 2.43 18.83 13.39
CA SER A 125 2.15 19.90 12.41
C SER A 125 1.24 19.47 11.26
N SER A 126 1.11 18.17 10.98
CA SER A 126 0.21 17.66 9.95
C SER A 126 -1.27 17.95 10.20
N GLY A 127 -1.66 18.18 11.46
CA GLY A 127 -3.07 18.34 11.86
C GLY A 127 -3.93 17.08 11.75
N LEU A 128 -3.36 15.93 11.34
CA LEU A 128 -4.09 14.66 11.18
C LEU A 128 -4.56 14.05 12.50
N PHE A 129 -3.99 14.51 13.61
CA PHE A 129 -4.28 13.99 14.95
C PHE A 129 -4.46 15.17 15.92
N GLY A 130 -5.67 15.70 15.99
CA GLY A 130 -6.01 16.84 16.86
C GLY A 130 -5.70 16.63 18.34
N ASP A 131 -5.72 15.37 18.81
CA ASP A 131 -5.60 15.03 20.23
C ASP A 131 -4.28 14.33 20.59
N LEU A 132 -3.23 14.44 19.78
CA LEU A 132 -1.92 13.87 20.15
C LEU A 132 -1.26 14.65 21.30
N ILE A 133 -1.59 15.94 21.45
CA ILE A 133 -1.06 16.78 22.51
C ILE A 133 -1.76 16.42 23.82
N GLY A 134 -1.08 15.69 24.69
CA GLY A 134 -1.61 15.22 25.99
C GLY A 134 -1.78 13.71 26.10
N ASP A 135 -1.65 12.98 24.99
CA ASP A 135 -1.57 11.52 25.01
C ASP A 135 -0.27 11.06 25.68
N ASP A 136 -0.33 9.92 26.38
CA ASP A 136 0.88 9.16 26.65
C ASP A 136 1.47 8.60 25.34
N GLN A 137 2.77 8.32 25.38
CA GLN A 137 3.51 7.96 24.18
C GLN A 137 3.02 6.65 23.54
N ASP A 138 2.55 5.69 24.35
CA ASP A 138 2.06 4.41 23.85
C ASP A 138 0.74 4.59 23.08
N LYS A 139 -0.18 5.43 23.58
CA LYS A 139 -1.41 5.79 22.85
C LYS A 139 -1.08 6.49 21.53
N SER A 140 -0.14 7.43 21.55
CA SER A 140 0.31 8.14 20.35
C SER A 140 0.83 7.16 19.29
N ILE A 141 1.71 6.25 19.68
CA ILE A 141 2.23 5.19 18.81
C ILE A 141 1.11 4.30 18.26
N GLY A 142 0.16 3.89 19.10
CA GLY A 142 -0.99 3.07 18.68
C GLY A 142 -1.85 3.76 17.62
N ARG A 143 -2.08 5.07 17.75
CA ARG A 143 -2.80 5.89 16.76
C ARG A 143 -2.07 5.96 15.44
N ILE A 144 -0.77 6.26 15.44
CA ILE A 144 0.05 6.30 14.22
C ILE A 144 0.09 4.93 13.53
N SER A 145 0.34 3.86 14.28
CA SER A 145 0.36 2.51 13.75
C SER A 145 -0.97 2.13 13.07
N SER A 146 -2.09 2.42 13.73
CA SER A 146 -3.42 2.19 13.18
C SER A 146 -3.72 3.05 11.95
N TRP A 147 -3.23 4.28 11.94
CA TRP A 147 -3.34 5.19 10.80
C TRP A 147 -2.53 4.68 9.60
N CYS A 148 -1.28 4.25 9.82
CA CYS A 148 -0.43 3.66 8.79
C CYS A 148 -1.11 2.45 8.12
N LYS A 149 -1.63 1.53 8.94
CA LYS A 149 -2.30 0.31 8.46
C LYS A 149 -3.55 0.57 7.65
N ARG A 150 -4.30 1.61 8.02
CA ARG A 150 -5.51 2.01 7.29
C ARG A 150 -5.15 2.66 5.97
N ASN A 151 -4.31 3.70 6.02
CA ASN A 151 -3.99 4.51 4.86
C ASN A 151 -3.08 3.78 3.86
N GLY A 152 -2.26 2.82 4.30
CA GLY A 152 -1.43 2.01 3.41
C GLY A 152 -2.23 1.21 2.36
N ARG A 153 -3.52 1.00 2.59
CA ARG A 153 -4.45 0.31 1.69
C ARG A 153 -5.14 1.22 0.68
N GLU A 154 -5.11 2.53 0.93
CA GLU A 154 -5.75 3.52 0.05
C GLU A 154 -5.01 3.59 -1.29
N PRO A 155 -5.71 3.92 -2.39
CA PRO A 155 -5.09 4.03 -3.70
C PRO A 155 -4.16 5.25 -3.79
N TYR A 156 -3.09 5.12 -4.58
CA TYR A 156 -2.22 6.24 -4.94
C TYR A 156 -2.84 7.06 -6.06
N ILE A 157 -3.60 8.09 -5.65
CA ILE A 157 -4.34 9.03 -6.48
C ILE A 157 -4.11 10.47 -5.98
N PRO A 158 -4.35 11.50 -6.81
CA PRO A 158 -4.05 12.89 -6.47
C PRO A 158 -4.58 13.34 -5.10
N GLU A 159 -5.77 12.92 -4.72
CA GLU A 159 -6.41 13.23 -3.43
C GLU A 159 -5.63 12.71 -2.22
N ASN A 160 -4.81 11.67 -2.44
CA ASN A 160 -4.05 10.96 -1.41
C ASN A 160 -2.54 11.26 -1.45
N TYR A 161 -2.06 12.14 -2.33
CA TYR A 161 -0.60 12.37 -2.49
C TYR A 161 0.07 12.95 -1.25
N GLU A 162 -0.61 13.81 -0.48
CA GLU A 162 -0.06 14.29 0.79
C GLU A 162 0.02 13.17 1.84
N ILE A 163 -0.99 12.29 1.90
CA ILE A 163 -0.98 11.11 2.77
C ILE A 163 0.18 10.16 2.38
N ALA A 164 0.46 10.02 1.08
CA ALA A 164 1.55 9.21 0.56
C ALA A 164 2.93 9.65 1.09
N LYS A 165 3.17 10.97 1.18
CA LYS A 165 4.41 11.55 1.74
C LYS A 165 4.59 11.19 3.21
N TYR A 166 3.51 11.29 3.99
CA TYR A 166 3.52 10.92 5.40
C TYR A 166 3.74 9.42 5.59
N LEU A 167 3.07 8.56 4.83
CA LEU A 167 3.29 7.10 4.87
C LEU A 167 4.75 6.74 4.59
N SER A 168 5.35 7.36 3.58
CA SER A 168 6.75 7.14 3.19
C SER A 168 7.76 7.63 4.23
N SER A 169 7.31 8.37 5.25
CA SER A 169 8.16 8.93 6.31
C SER A 169 7.91 8.30 7.68
N TRP A 170 6.64 8.04 8.00
CA TRP A 170 6.20 7.64 9.34
C TRP A 170 5.91 6.15 9.46
N CYS A 171 5.72 5.45 8.35
CA CYS A 171 5.23 4.07 8.35
C CYS A 171 6.25 3.08 7.79
N VAL A 172 7.44 3.57 7.42
CA VAL A 172 8.55 2.77 6.91
C VAL A 172 9.75 2.83 7.86
N THR A 173 10.56 1.78 7.81
CA THR A 173 11.88 1.74 8.44
C THR A 173 12.90 1.14 7.48
N GLU A 174 14.18 1.36 7.75
CA GLU A 174 15.26 0.71 7.01
C GLU A 174 15.25 -0.80 7.24
N LYS A 175 15.43 -1.54 6.16
CA LYS A 175 15.61 -2.99 6.18
C LYS A 175 17.07 -3.23 6.57
N LYS A 176 17.27 -3.70 7.80
CA LYS A 176 18.58 -4.19 8.24
C LYS A 176 18.74 -5.61 7.68
N ASP A 177 19.73 -5.79 6.82
CA ASP A 177 20.15 -7.11 6.32
C ASP A 177 20.71 -8.00 7.43
#